data_AF-A0A0M9F5M3-F1
#
_entry.id   AF-A0A0M9F5M3-F1
#
_cell.length_a   1.000
_cell.length_b   1.000
_cell.length_c   1.000
_cell.angle_alpha   90.00
_cell.angle_beta   90.00
_cell.angle_gamma   90.00
#
_symmetry.space_group_name_H-M   'P 1'
#
loop_
_entity.id
_entity.type
_entity.pdbx_description
1 polymer ?
#
loop_
_entity_poly.entity_id
_entity_poly.type
_entity_poly.pdbx_seq_one_letter_code
_entity_poly.pdbx_strand_id
1 'polypeptide(L)'
;MSSVAITSTETLASPPPHLQGEAELESIKISHALHQQSISVTLDGKNILLSSITLVLLIHFLDAYHAQAFVALVPVVLLIHNDYVNFLNLGPGGTPSTFAGYLRVSWFRIWALRNPYDAPEPDPLRLPTSGILRRQRLPYRAGPRPLVAGIAPQRQLDQHGSHECYRSVRWSMVICNIIEAAIWYTVAEELEMGISPKSM
;
A
#
# COMPACT_ATOMS: atom_id res chain seq x y z
N MET A 1 -24.21 28.77 9.39
CA MET A 1 -23.49 29.68 10.32
C MET A 1 -22.73 28.75 11.25
N SER A 2 -21.39 28.62 11.22
CA SER A 2 -20.36 29.62 10.98
C SER A 2 -19.19 29.01 10.19
N SER A 3 -18.71 29.76 9.19
CA SER A 3 -17.48 29.48 8.45
C SER A 3 -16.31 30.09 9.21
N VAL A 4 -15.26 29.31 9.51
CA VAL A 4 -14.00 29.82 10.03
C VAL A 4 -12.97 29.68 8.90
N ALA A 5 -12.79 30.78 8.17
CA ALA A 5 -11.65 30.97 7.28
C ALA A 5 -10.46 31.40 8.13
N ILE A 6 -9.39 30.61 8.14
CA ILE A 6 -8.08 31.04 8.65
C ILE A 6 -7.30 31.53 7.45
N THR A 7 -7.36 32.85 7.24
CA THR A 7 -6.44 33.60 6.39
C THR A 7 -5.22 33.93 7.24
N SER A 8 -4.08 33.31 6.96
CA SER A 8 -2.77 33.78 7.44
C SER A 8 -1.94 34.17 6.23
N THR A 9 -2.04 35.45 5.90
CA THR A 9 -1.08 36.17 5.06
C THR A 9 0.19 36.39 5.88
N GLU A 10 1.22 35.57 5.67
CA GLU A 10 2.60 35.93 6.05
C GLU A 10 3.48 35.97 4.80
N THR A 11 4.05 37.15 4.61
CA THR A 11 4.98 37.59 3.58
C THR A 11 6.14 36.60 3.42
N LEU A 12 6.19 35.92 2.27
CA LEU A 12 7.24 34.94 1.95
C LEU A 12 8.53 35.69 1.54
N ALA A 13 9.37 36.01 2.52
CA ALA A 13 10.79 36.15 2.27
C ALA A 13 11.34 34.80 1.80
N SER A 14 12.14 34.79 0.74
CA SER A 14 12.81 33.59 0.22
C SER A 14 13.59 32.88 1.34
N PRO A 15 13.40 31.56 1.55
CA PRO A 15 14.16 30.83 2.56
C PRO A 15 15.63 30.66 2.12
N PRO A 16 16.57 30.52 3.08
CA PRO A 16 17.99 30.35 2.80
C PRO A 16 18.28 29.00 2.09
N PRO A 17 19.33 28.94 1.25
CA PRO A 17 19.54 27.88 0.25
C PRO A 17 19.76 26.47 0.81
N HIS A 18 20.07 26.31 2.10
CA HIS A 18 20.28 25.00 2.74
C HIS A 18 18.96 24.28 3.09
N LEU A 19 17.84 25.00 3.25
CA LEU A 19 16.54 24.42 3.64
C LEU A 19 15.64 24.09 2.44
N GLN A 20 16.04 24.51 1.23
CA GLN A 20 15.29 24.25 0.01
C GLN A 20 15.31 22.78 -0.40
N GLY A 21 16.43 22.07 -0.16
CA GLY A 21 16.53 20.63 -0.43
C GLY A 21 15.68 19.77 0.51
N GLU A 22 15.52 20.16 1.77
CA GLU A 22 14.67 19.43 2.72
C GLU A 22 13.18 19.71 2.47
N ALA A 23 12.81 20.95 2.15
CA ALA A 23 11.44 21.30 1.80
C ALA A 23 10.99 20.69 0.46
N GLU A 24 11.88 20.62 -0.55
CA GLU A 24 11.60 19.87 -1.78
C GLU A 24 11.54 18.37 -1.54
N LEU A 25 12.40 17.80 -0.69
CA LEU A 25 12.35 16.37 -0.35
C LEU A 25 11.08 16.02 0.45
N GLU A 26 10.63 16.88 1.35
CA GLU A 26 9.37 16.76 2.07
C GLU A 26 8.17 16.91 1.11
N SER A 27 8.20 17.91 0.21
CA SER A 27 7.20 18.10 -0.85
C SER A 27 7.10 16.87 -1.77
N ILE A 28 8.24 16.35 -2.23
CA ILE A 28 8.33 15.14 -3.06
C ILE A 28 7.86 13.91 -2.27
N LYS A 29 8.23 13.78 -0.99
CA LYS A 29 7.72 12.70 -0.11
C LYS A 29 6.21 12.76 0.09
N ILE A 30 5.63 13.95 0.22
CA ILE A 30 4.19 14.16 0.34
C ILE A 30 3.49 13.89 -1.01
N SER A 31 4.10 14.28 -2.14
CA SER A 31 3.58 13.99 -3.48
C SER A 31 3.61 12.49 -3.84
N HIS A 32 4.48 11.69 -3.21
CA HIS A 32 4.50 10.24 -3.38
C HIS A 32 3.53 9.48 -2.45
N ALA A 33 2.80 10.17 -1.56
CA ALA A 33 1.69 9.56 -0.86
C ALA A 33 0.57 9.32 -1.87
N LEU A 34 0.45 8.09 -2.35
CA LEU A 34 -0.62 7.64 -3.25
C LEU A 34 -1.97 8.10 -2.70
N HIS A 35 -2.50 9.18 -3.28
CA HIS A 35 -3.76 9.75 -2.89
C HIS A 35 -4.86 9.01 -3.65
N GLN A 36 -5.74 8.33 -2.92
CA GLN A 36 -6.92 7.76 -3.53
C GLN A 36 -7.77 8.90 -4.08
N GLN A 37 -8.09 8.85 -5.37
CA GLN A 37 -8.88 9.89 -5.99
C GLN A 37 -10.31 9.78 -5.47
N SER A 38 -10.81 10.85 -4.83
CA SER A 38 -12.21 10.96 -4.48
C SER A 38 -13.06 10.89 -5.75
N ILE A 39 -14.24 10.27 -5.67
CA ILE A 39 -15.18 10.27 -6.78
C ILE A 39 -15.50 11.72 -7.17
N SER A 40 -15.14 12.10 -8.38
CA SER A 40 -15.49 13.38 -8.98
C SER A 40 -16.12 13.08 -10.34
N VAL A 41 -17.36 13.54 -10.52
CA VAL A 41 -18.07 13.42 -11.78
C VAL A 41 -18.12 14.82 -12.37
N THR A 42 -17.29 15.08 -13.37
CA THR A 42 -17.32 16.35 -14.10
C THR A 42 -18.39 16.25 -15.19
N LEU A 43 -19.51 16.94 -14.96
CA LEU A 43 -20.56 17.07 -15.96
C LEU A 43 -20.20 18.21 -16.92
N ASP A 44 -19.53 17.87 -18.02
CA ASP A 44 -19.33 18.80 -19.13
C ASP A 44 -20.65 19.09 -19.87
N GLY A 45 -20.74 20.24 -20.56
CA GLY A 45 -21.97 20.68 -21.22
C GLY A 45 -22.54 19.65 -22.20
N LYS A 46 -21.67 18.98 -22.97
CA LYS A 46 -22.07 17.89 -23.88
C LYS A 46 -22.61 16.67 -23.12
N ASN A 47 -21.98 16.31 -22.01
CA ASN A 47 -22.38 15.17 -21.18
C ASN A 47 -23.70 15.42 -20.45
N ILE A 48 -23.97 16.67 -20.04
CA ILE A 48 -25.26 17.08 -19.48
C ILE A 48 -26.36 16.92 -20.53
N LEU A 49 -26.14 17.45 -21.75
CA LEU A 49 -27.13 17.33 -22.83
C LEU A 49 -27.36 15.86 -23.22
N LEU A 50 -26.30 15.07 -23.35
CA LEU A 50 -26.45 13.65 -23.69
C LEU A 50 -27.16 12.87 -22.59
N SER A 51 -26.75 13.02 -21.33
CA SER A 51 -27.37 12.31 -20.20
C SER A 51 -28.84 12.70 -20.00
N SER A 52 -29.20 13.97 -20.19
CA SER A 52 -30.60 14.42 -20.12
C SER A 52 -31.45 13.84 -21.25
N ILE A 53 -30.96 13.82 -22.50
CA ILE A 53 -31.67 13.18 -23.62
C ILE A 53 -31.82 11.67 -23.34
N THR A 54 -30.75 11.00 -22.91
CA THR A 54 -30.80 9.57 -22.56
C THR A 54 -31.81 9.29 -21.45
N LEU A 55 -31.87 10.13 -20.42
CA LEU A 55 -32.85 10.01 -19.33
C LEU A 55 -34.29 10.15 -19.83
N VAL A 56 -34.56 11.15 -20.68
CA VAL A 56 -35.89 11.38 -21.27
C VAL A 56 -36.31 10.19 -22.13
N LEU A 57 -35.40 9.65 -22.95
CA LEU A 57 -35.66 8.44 -23.74
C LEU A 57 -35.92 7.23 -22.84
N LEU A 58 -35.13 7.04 -21.79
CA LEU A 58 -35.30 5.93 -20.85
C LEU A 58 -36.67 5.96 -20.18
N ILE A 59 -37.17 7.14 -19.79
CA ILE A 59 -38.48 7.29 -19.14
C ILE A 59 -39.62 7.06 -20.14
N HIS A 60 -39.46 7.46 -21.41
CA HIS A 60 -40.51 7.33 -22.41
C HIS A 60 -40.64 5.95 -23.04
N PHE A 61 -39.51 5.24 -23.22
CA PHE A 61 -39.47 3.97 -23.96
C PHE A 61 -39.37 2.74 -23.06
N LEU A 62 -39.05 2.91 -21.77
CA LEU A 62 -38.89 1.81 -20.83
C LEU A 62 -39.95 1.88 -19.72
N ASP A 63 -40.42 0.70 -19.30
CA ASP A 63 -41.31 0.61 -18.14
C ASP A 63 -40.66 1.25 -16.90
N ALA A 64 -41.49 1.89 -16.06
CA ALA A 64 -41.05 2.68 -14.92
C ALA A 64 -40.06 1.93 -14.00
N TYR A 65 -40.30 0.65 -13.74
CA TYR A 65 -39.42 -0.18 -12.91
C TYR A 65 -38.01 -0.35 -13.52
N HIS A 66 -37.93 -0.56 -14.83
CA HIS A 66 -36.65 -0.71 -15.52
C HIS A 66 -35.91 0.62 -15.59
N ALA A 67 -36.61 1.72 -15.92
CA ALA A 67 -36.02 3.05 -15.93
C ALA A 67 -35.45 3.44 -14.56
N GLN A 68 -36.19 3.18 -13.48
CA GLN A 68 -35.73 3.39 -12.10
C GLN A 68 -34.49 2.55 -11.77
N ALA A 69 -34.48 1.26 -12.14
CA ALA A 69 -33.35 0.38 -11.90
C ALA A 69 -32.09 0.88 -12.63
N PHE A 70 -32.19 1.34 -13.88
CA PHE A 70 -31.07 1.92 -14.61
C PHE A 70 -30.53 3.19 -13.95
N VAL A 71 -31.41 4.11 -13.55
CA VAL A 71 -31.00 5.34 -12.85
C VAL A 71 -30.28 5.01 -11.53
N ALA A 72 -30.76 4.01 -10.79
CA ALA A 72 -30.12 3.55 -9.55
C ALA A 72 -28.78 2.83 -9.81
N LEU A 73 -28.63 2.15 -10.95
CA LEU A 73 -27.41 1.43 -11.32
C LEU A 73 -26.26 2.39 -11.68
N VAL A 74 -26.55 3.53 -12.32
CA VAL A 74 -25.53 4.51 -12.75
C VAL A 74 -24.52 4.89 -11.65
N PRO A 75 -24.93 5.34 -10.44
CA PRO A 75 -23.97 5.68 -9.40
C PRO A 75 -23.15 4.47 -8.92
N VAL A 76 -23.73 3.27 -8.91
CA VAL A 76 -23.01 2.04 -8.55
C VAL A 76 -21.90 1.74 -9.56
N VAL A 77 -22.19 1.86 -10.85
CA VAL A 77 -21.20 1.66 -11.92
C VAL A 77 -20.09 2.71 -11.84
N LEU A 78 -20.43 3.98 -11.59
CA LEU A 78 -19.43 5.04 -11.42
C LEU A 78 -18.53 4.80 -10.21
N LEU A 79 -19.09 4.32 -9.08
CA LEU A 79 -18.31 3.96 -7.90
C LEU A 79 -17.36 2.80 -8.19
N ILE A 80 -17.82 1.73 -8.85
CA ILE A 80 -16.97 0.59 -9.22
C ILE A 80 -15.87 1.04 -10.19
N HIS A 81 -16.21 1.88 -11.18
CA HIS A 81 -15.23 2.39 -12.14
C HIS A 81 -14.15 3.23 -11.45
N ASN A 82 -14.54 4.17 -10.58
CA ASN A 82 -13.60 5.00 -9.83
C ASN A 82 -12.72 4.14 -8.90
N ASP A 83 -13.30 3.18 -8.19
CA ASP A 83 -12.57 2.25 -7.32
C ASP A 83 -11.61 1.34 -8.12
N TYR A 84 -12.00 0.91 -9.32
CA TYR A 84 -11.14 0.16 -10.24
C TYR A 84 -9.98 1.00 -10.76
N VAL A 85 -10.21 2.25 -11.15
CA VAL A 85 -9.14 3.18 -11.55
C VAL A 85 -8.19 3.43 -10.39
N ASN A 86 -8.72 3.65 -9.18
CA ASN A 86 -7.92 3.74 -7.97
C ASN A 86 -7.07 2.48 -7.75
N PHE A 87 -7.62 1.29 -7.98
CA PHE A 87 -6.88 0.03 -7.91
C PHE A 87 -5.73 -0.04 -8.94
N LEU A 88 -5.95 0.42 -10.17
CA LEU A 88 -4.89 0.48 -11.19
C LEU A 88 -3.80 1.51 -10.84
N ASN A 89 -4.19 2.65 -10.28
CA ASN A 89 -3.28 3.73 -9.87
C ASN A 89 -2.34 3.33 -8.73
N LEU A 90 -2.59 2.21 -8.03
CA LEU A 90 -1.68 1.70 -7.01
C LEU A 90 -0.32 1.23 -7.58
N GLY A 91 -0.14 1.10 -8.90
CA GLY A 91 1.13 0.69 -9.56
C GLY A 91 1.14 -0.78 -10.00
N PRO A 92 2.28 -1.47 -10.30
CA PRO A 92 2.52 -2.94 -10.47
C PRO A 92 2.93 -3.72 -9.17
N GLY A 93 2.35 -4.88 -8.83
CA GLY A 93 2.52 -5.52 -7.51
C GLY A 93 2.10 -6.99 -7.45
N GLY A 94 1.90 -7.54 -6.25
CA GLY A 94 1.61 -8.98 -6.06
C GLY A 94 0.27 -9.46 -6.65
N THR A 95 -0.73 -8.58 -6.79
CA THR A 95 -1.99 -8.89 -7.49
C THR A 95 -1.92 -8.43 -8.95
N PRO A 96 -2.38 -9.21 -9.94
CA PRO A 96 -2.39 -8.75 -11.33
C PRO A 96 -3.31 -7.52 -11.45
N SER A 97 -2.89 -6.51 -12.22
CA SER A 97 -3.68 -5.29 -12.51
C SER A 97 -4.77 -5.57 -13.55
N THR A 98 -5.55 -6.63 -13.33
CA THR A 98 -6.68 -7.05 -14.15
C THR A 98 -7.96 -6.92 -13.35
N PHE A 99 -9.11 -6.96 -14.03
CA PHE A 99 -10.40 -6.95 -13.37
C PHE A 99 -10.59 -8.14 -12.41
N ALA A 100 -10.06 -9.32 -12.74
CA ALA A 100 -10.07 -10.47 -11.83
C ALA A 100 -9.25 -10.21 -10.56
N GLY A 101 -8.10 -9.53 -10.69
CA GLY A 101 -7.31 -9.09 -9.55
C GLY A 101 -8.05 -8.09 -8.68
N TYR A 102 -8.75 -7.13 -9.29
CA TYR A 102 -9.62 -6.18 -8.59
C TYR A 102 -10.70 -6.91 -7.78
N LEU A 103 -11.47 -7.81 -8.38
CA LEU A 103 -12.51 -8.56 -7.68
C LEU A 103 -11.95 -9.36 -6.49
N ARG A 104 -10.78 -9.98 -6.66
CA ARG A 104 -10.11 -10.72 -5.59
C ARG A 104 -9.73 -9.80 -4.41
N VAL A 105 -9.20 -8.61 -4.69
CA VAL A 105 -8.89 -7.63 -3.64
C VAL A 105 -10.15 -7.08 -2.99
N SER A 106 -11.19 -6.78 -3.77
CA SER A 106 -12.50 -6.34 -3.27
C SER A 106 -13.15 -7.38 -2.37
N TRP A 107 -12.99 -8.67 -2.67
CA TRP A 107 -13.40 -9.74 -1.77
C TRP A 107 -12.67 -9.69 -0.44
N PHE A 108 -11.33 -9.56 -0.45
CA PHE A 108 -10.57 -9.40 0.79
C PHE A 108 -10.92 -8.11 1.55
N ARG A 109 -11.36 -7.05 0.86
CA ARG A 109 -11.83 -5.79 1.46
C ARG A 109 -12.99 -5.94 2.41
N ILE A 110 -13.84 -6.93 2.18
CA ILE A 110 -14.97 -7.24 3.07
C ILE A 110 -14.47 -7.80 4.42
N TRP A 111 -13.31 -8.45 4.43
CA TRP A 111 -12.74 -9.15 5.59
C TRP A 111 -11.62 -8.38 6.30
N ALA A 112 -11.24 -7.19 5.82
CA ALA A 112 -10.20 -6.42 6.47
C ALA A 112 -10.66 -5.79 7.79
N LEU A 113 -9.68 -5.62 8.68
CA LEU A 113 -9.83 -4.84 9.90
C LEU A 113 -10.28 -3.41 9.54
N ARG A 114 -11.36 -2.96 10.20
CA ARG A 114 -11.89 -1.59 10.03
C ARG A 114 -10.88 -0.52 10.43
N ASN A 115 -10.09 -0.78 11.47
CA ASN A 115 -8.99 0.09 11.88
C ASN A 115 -7.68 -0.71 11.95
N PRO A 116 -6.72 -0.46 11.03
CA PRO A 116 -5.43 -1.14 11.05
C PRO A 116 -4.49 -0.65 12.17
N TYR A 117 -4.82 0.46 12.84
CA TYR A 117 -3.99 1.02 13.91
C TYR A 117 -4.35 0.54 15.31
N ASP A 118 -5.54 -0.03 15.46
CA ASP A 118 -5.96 -0.64 16.71
C ASP A 118 -5.59 -2.12 16.68
N ALA A 119 -4.71 -2.52 17.59
CA ALA A 119 -4.39 -3.93 17.75
C ALA A 119 -5.61 -4.68 18.32
N PRO A 120 -5.91 -5.89 17.82
CA PRO A 120 -6.92 -6.73 18.45
C PRO A 120 -6.49 -7.12 19.86
N GLU A 121 -7.45 -7.35 20.74
CA GLU A 121 -7.16 -7.81 22.09
C GLU A 121 -6.45 -9.18 22.04
N PRO A 122 -5.36 -9.36 22.82
CA PRO A 122 -4.65 -10.62 22.86
C PRO A 122 -5.52 -11.70 23.50
N ASP A 123 -5.49 -12.90 22.93
CA ASP A 123 -6.15 -14.08 23.48
C ASP A 123 -5.60 -14.40 24.88
N PRO A 124 -6.45 -14.46 25.92
CA PRO A 124 -6.01 -14.71 27.30
C PRO A 124 -5.38 -16.10 27.50
N LEU A 125 -5.66 -17.06 26.62
CA LEU A 125 -5.12 -18.42 26.69
C LEU A 125 -3.76 -18.55 25.97
N ARG A 126 -3.33 -17.52 25.25
CA ARG A 126 -2.10 -17.56 24.47
C ARG A 126 -0.87 -17.34 25.36
N LEU A 127 -0.06 -18.38 25.48
CA LEU A 127 1.28 -18.28 26.08
C LEU A 127 2.33 -18.01 24.97
N PRO A 128 3.30 -17.09 25.18
CA PRO A 128 3.46 -16.24 26.35
C PRO A 128 2.46 -15.06 26.37
N THR A 129 1.97 -14.72 27.57
CA THR A 129 0.99 -13.64 27.80
C THR A 129 1.50 -12.25 27.39
N SER A 130 2.81 -12.08 27.19
CA SER A 130 3.38 -10.80 26.75
C SER A 130 4.53 -10.96 25.78
N GLY A 131 4.69 -9.97 24.89
CA GLY A 131 5.76 -9.93 23.90
C GLY A 131 7.16 -9.79 24.52
N ILE A 132 8.15 -10.24 23.74
CA ILE A 132 9.59 -10.29 24.11
C ILE A 132 10.13 -8.91 24.52
N LEU A 133 9.62 -7.86 23.91
CA LEU A 133 10.08 -6.47 24.10
C LEU A 133 9.40 -5.76 25.28
N ARG A 134 8.56 -6.44 26.08
CA ARG A 134 7.80 -5.80 27.19
C ARG A 134 8.71 -5.11 28.22
N ARG A 135 9.92 -5.63 28.45
CA ARG A 135 10.87 -5.07 29.43
C ARG A 135 11.67 -3.90 28.89
N GLN A 136 11.63 -3.65 27.58
CA GLN A 136 12.37 -2.59 26.93
C GLN A 136 11.45 -1.40 26.66
N ARG A 137 11.89 -0.19 27.07
CA ARG A 137 11.24 1.03 26.59
C ARG A 137 11.65 1.26 25.14
N LEU A 138 10.76 0.94 24.21
CA LEU A 138 10.97 1.25 22.80
C LEU A 138 10.96 2.76 22.61
N PRO A 139 11.85 3.32 21.76
CA PRO A 139 11.84 4.74 21.46
C PRO A 139 10.50 5.16 20.87
N TYR A 140 10.02 6.34 21.27
CA TYR A 140 8.79 6.89 20.71
C TYR A 140 8.98 7.19 19.23
N ARG A 141 8.11 6.65 18.38
CA ARG A 141 8.09 6.98 16.96
C ARG A 141 7.59 8.42 16.81
N ALA A 142 8.42 9.31 16.28
CA ALA A 142 7.98 10.63 15.87
C ALA A 142 7.02 10.54 14.67
N GLY A 143 5.92 11.30 14.72
CA GLY A 143 4.95 11.45 13.63
C GLY A 143 3.80 10.44 13.62
N PRO A 144 2.68 10.78 12.96
CA PRO A 144 1.54 9.88 12.81
C PRO A 144 1.91 8.66 11.93
N ARG A 145 1.19 7.55 12.11
CA ARG A 145 1.32 6.40 11.22
C ARG A 145 0.78 6.79 9.83
N PRO A 146 1.46 6.38 8.74
CA PRO A 146 1.00 6.71 7.39
C PRO A 146 -0.32 6.00 7.11
N LEU A 147 -1.30 6.73 6.57
CA LEU A 147 -2.56 6.17 6.07
C LEU A 147 -2.26 5.28 4.85
N VAL A 148 -2.48 3.98 5.01
CA VAL A 148 -2.31 3.02 3.92
C VAL A 148 -3.64 2.89 3.20
N ALA A 149 -3.66 3.23 1.90
CA ALA A 149 -4.84 3.05 1.08
C ALA A 149 -4.99 1.56 0.70
N GLY A 150 -6.01 0.89 1.26
CA GLY A 150 -6.41 -0.47 0.87
C GLY A 150 -5.64 -1.61 1.56
N ILE A 151 -5.88 -2.84 1.08
CA ILE A 151 -5.32 -4.10 1.61
C ILE A 151 -4.08 -4.55 0.83
N ALA A 152 -3.99 -4.13 -0.42
CA ALA A 152 -2.86 -4.50 -1.25
C ALA A 152 -1.62 -3.76 -0.71
N PRO A 153 -0.50 -4.47 -0.47
CA PRO A 153 0.74 -3.81 -0.07
C PRO A 153 1.08 -2.74 -1.10
N GLN A 154 1.59 -1.61 -0.60
CA GLN A 154 2.13 -0.57 -1.47
C GLN A 154 3.12 -1.24 -2.43
N ARG A 155 2.86 -1.04 -3.72
CA ARG A 155 3.70 -1.54 -4.78
C ARG A 155 5.03 -0.82 -4.64
N GLN A 156 6.09 -1.56 -4.28
CA GLN A 156 7.42 -0.98 -4.13
C GLN A 156 7.73 -0.25 -5.43
N LEU A 157 7.84 1.08 -5.34
CA LEU A 157 8.43 1.87 -6.39
C LEU A 157 9.91 1.46 -6.51
N ASP A 158 10.57 1.86 -7.60
CA ASP A 158 11.97 1.57 -7.91
C ASP A 158 12.96 2.28 -6.96
N GLN A 159 12.59 2.45 -5.69
CA GLN A 159 13.44 2.92 -4.61
C GLN A 159 14.47 1.84 -4.32
N HIS A 160 15.62 2.00 -4.95
CA HIS A 160 16.81 1.26 -4.64
C HIS A 160 17.30 1.72 -3.27
N GLY A 161 17.63 0.76 -2.39
CA GLY A 161 18.39 1.08 -1.18
C GLY A 161 19.74 1.72 -1.54
N SER A 162 20.40 2.36 -0.57
CA SER A 162 21.72 2.93 -0.81
C SER A 162 22.70 1.86 -1.33
N HIS A 163 23.63 2.27 -2.20
CA HIS A 163 24.67 1.37 -2.71
C HIS A 163 25.43 0.66 -1.59
N GLU A 164 25.65 1.34 -0.46
CA GLU A 164 26.29 0.76 0.72
C GLU A 164 25.46 -0.36 1.35
N CYS A 165 24.14 -0.17 1.48
CA CYS A 165 23.25 -1.21 2.00
C CYS A 165 23.23 -2.44 1.08
N TYR A 166 23.14 -2.22 -0.23
CA TYR A 166 23.20 -3.31 -1.21
C TYR A 166 24.51 -4.09 -1.12
N ARG A 167 25.65 -3.38 -1.04
CA ARG A 167 26.96 -4.02 -0.88
C ARG A 167 27.05 -4.80 0.42
N SER A 168 26.58 -4.26 1.54
CA SER A 168 26.60 -4.92 2.85
C SER A 168 25.81 -6.23 2.84
N VAL A 169 24.59 -6.23 2.29
CA VAL A 169 23.76 -7.45 2.17
C VAL A 169 24.46 -8.48 1.28
N ARG A 170 24.99 -8.04 0.14
CA ARG A 170 25.69 -8.91 -0.81
C ARG A 170 26.96 -9.53 -0.21
N TRP A 171 27.72 -8.77 0.57
CA TRP A 171 28.88 -9.27 1.31
C TRP A 171 28.47 -10.28 2.39
N SER A 172 27.39 -10.00 3.12
CA SER A 172 26.89 -10.91 4.15
C SER A 172 26.48 -12.26 3.55
N MET A 173 25.81 -12.27 2.39
CA MET A 173 25.47 -13.51 1.68
C MET A 173 26.72 -14.30 1.24
N VAL A 174 27.74 -13.62 0.72
CA VAL A 174 29.01 -14.28 0.34
C VAL A 174 29.67 -14.91 1.56
N ILE A 175 29.73 -14.20 2.68
CA ILE A 175 30.32 -14.71 3.93
C ILE A 175 29.53 -15.94 4.42
N CYS A 176 28.20 -15.90 4.44
CA CYS A 176 27.38 -17.05 4.82
C CYS A 176 27.66 -18.27 3.92
N ASN A 177 27.76 -18.09 2.61
CA ASN A 177 28.08 -19.18 1.68
C ASN A 177 29.49 -19.77 1.92
N ILE A 178 30.47 -18.93 2.23
CA ILE A 178 31.83 -19.39 2.57
C ILE A 178 31.81 -20.18 3.87
N ILE A 179 31.11 -19.69 4.90
CA ILE A 179 30.98 -20.37 6.19
C ILE A 179 30.27 -21.71 6.01
N GLU A 180 29.17 -21.75 5.24
CA GLU A 180 28.46 -22.99 4.92
C GLU A 180 29.39 -23.99 4.22
N ALA A 181 30.12 -23.56 3.19
CA ALA A 181 31.08 -24.41 2.49
C ALA A 181 32.20 -24.92 3.40
N ALA A 182 32.70 -24.08 4.31
CA ALA A 182 33.73 -24.45 5.28
C ALA A 182 33.22 -25.47 6.31
N ILE A 183 31.98 -25.31 6.79
CA ILE A 183 31.30 -26.29 7.66
C ILE A 183 31.15 -27.63 6.93
N TRP A 184 30.68 -27.63 5.67
CA TRP A 184 30.57 -28.87 4.89
C TRP A 184 31.91 -29.55 4.64
N TYR A 185 32.97 -28.78 4.35
CA TYR A 185 34.31 -29.33 4.14
C TYR A 185 34.87 -29.97 5.41
N THR A 186 34.73 -29.30 6.57
CA THR A 186 35.18 -29.85 7.87
C THR A 186 34.40 -31.08 8.28
N VAL A 187 33.07 -31.10 8.09
CA VAL A 187 32.24 -32.29 8.34
C VAL A 187 32.60 -33.44 7.40
N ALA A 188 32.91 -33.17 6.13
CA ALA A 188 33.35 -34.19 5.19
C ALA A 188 34.72 -34.79 5.56
N GLU A 189 35.66 -33.98 6.03
CA GLU A 189 36.99 -34.42 6.49
C GLU A 189 36.91 -35.31 7.74
N GLU A 190 36.02 -34.98 8.70
CA GLU A 190 35.72 -35.86 9.86
C GLU A 190 35.11 -37.21 9.42
N LEU A 191 34.26 -37.22 8.39
CA LEU A 191 33.67 -38.44 7.85
C LEU A 191 34.70 -39.33 7.14
N GLU A 192 35.62 -38.75 6.36
CA GLU A 192 36.66 -39.52 5.66
C GLU A 192 37.68 -40.13 6.64
N MET A 193 38.07 -39.44 7.71
CA MET A 193 38.95 -40.01 8.75
C MET A 193 38.27 -41.10 9.61
N GLY A 194 36.94 -41.19 9.59
CA GLY A 194 36.16 -42.26 10.24
C GLY A 194 36.12 -43.57 9.44
N ILE A 195 36.53 -43.58 8.17
CA ILE A 195 36.56 -44.77 7.31
C ILE A 195 37.98 -45.35 7.35
N SER A 196 38.35 -45.97 8.47
CA SER A 196 39.53 -46.85 8.49
C SER A 196 39.17 -48.15 7.74
N PRO A 197 39.89 -48.56 6.69
CA PRO A 197 39.63 -49.82 6.03
C PRO A 197 39.90 -50.95 7.04
N LYS A 198 38.84 -51.70 7.40
CA LYS A 198 38.98 -52.94 8.16
C LYS A 198 40.04 -53.81 7.47
N SER A 199 41.14 -54.06 8.16
CA SER A 199 42.17 -54.96 7.65
C SER A 199 41.54 -56.33 7.45
N MET A 200 41.70 -56.86 6.25
CA MET A 200 41.32 -58.21 5.87
C MET A 200 42.40 -59.20 6.31
#